data_AF-D7CMI0-F1
#
_entry.id   AF-D7CMI0-F1
#
_cell.length_a   1.000
_cell.length_b   1.000
_cell.length_c   1.000
_cell.angle_alpha   90.00
_cell.angle_beta   90.00
_cell.angle_gamma   90.00
#
_symmetry.space_group_name_H-M   'P 1'
#
loop_
_entity.id
_entity.type
_entity.pdbx_description
1 polymer ?
#
loop_
_entity_poly.entity_id
_entity_poly.type
_entity_poly.pdbx_seq_one_letter_code
_entity_poly.pdbx_strand_id
1 'polypeptide(L)'
;MINMSYKLPSHNVPLILVADIVAFISMCPNSTIEKICNFTGKSSSYVRSGLAIAKILGITIQQEDGLIEVTKECSSLLGRTPNIETKITVMRKYLQQWEPFILFIKFCLNGNSLNEASRKVYVLYDFQGKDPDFLKNLLLSWGTTTEIFSFDDNTLTLSKEINIKTKNISKDILSLDEDIAIRLEVANILGEESFSYLSHDEVYELIDAFKKQNKDPRGAIECAGRAFEDFLRRISIDVGIDASKAIGIGQVINRLYNNKNGKGLLDNKVHYKHYSIGSAIGDVRNMAGHSKESKTMERWKLTKNASQAYLFLVLSSIKSIYSYIKKDEYLF
;
A
#
# COMPACT_ATOMS: atom_id res chain seq x y z
N MET A 1 -5.44 -17.13 0.79
CA MET A 1 -4.72 -16.45 -0.31
C MET A 1 -5.72 -16.06 -1.39
N ILE A 2 -6.07 -14.78 -1.51
CA ILE A 2 -6.40 -14.24 -2.83
C ILE A 2 -5.06 -13.69 -3.33
N ASN A 3 -4.27 -14.54 -3.98
CA ASN A 3 -3.09 -14.09 -4.70
C ASN A 3 -3.64 -13.28 -5.88
N MET A 4 -3.65 -11.95 -5.78
CA MET A 4 -3.87 -11.12 -6.96
C MET A 4 -2.65 -11.29 -7.87
N SER A 5 -2.73 -12.25 -8.79
CA SER A 5 -1.74 -12.39 -9.86
C SER A 5 -1.76 -11.12 -10.71
N TYR A 6 -0.66 -10.36 -10.72
CA TYR A 6 -0.54 -9.18 -11.56
C TYR A 6 -0.12 -9.60 -12.98
N LYS A 7 -1.10 -9.71 -13.88
CA LYS A 7 -0.84 -9.97 -15.29
C LYS A 7 -0.58 -8.67 -16.04
N LEU A 8 0.65 -8.47 -16.51
CA LEU A 8 1.04 -7.26 -17.23
C LEU A 8 0.27 -7.10 -18.56
N PRO A 9 0.00 -5.84 -18.98
CA PRO A 9 -0.65 -5.56 -20.26
C PRO A 9 0.25 -5.98 -21.43
N SER A 10 -0.33 -6.16 -22.62
CA SER A 10 0.45 -6.59 -23.80
C SER A 10 1.19 -5.45 -24.50
N HIS A 11 0.85 -4.19 -24.19
CA HIS A 11 1.42 -2.97 -24.78
C HIS A 11 1.75 -1.97 -23.68
N ASN A 12 2.81 -1.18 -23.88
CA ASN A 12 3.10 -0.03 -23.03
C ASN A 12 2.14 1.11 -23.42
N VAL A 13 1.19 1.41 -22.52
CA VAL A 13 0.15 2.42 -22.75
C VAL A 13 0.38 3.59 -21.79
N PRO A 14 0.48 4.83 -22.29
CA PRO A 14 0.58 6.01 -21.45
C PRO A 14 -0.64 6.19 -20.55
N LEU A 15 -0.45 6.64 -19.31
CA LEU A 15 -1.54 6.81 -18.35
C LEU A 15 -2.59 7.85 -18.80
N ILE A 16 -2.22 8.83 -19.63
CA ILE A 16 -3.17 9.77 -20.21
C ILE A 16 -4.21 9.06 -21.09
N LEU A 17 -3.79 8.05 -21.88
CA LEU A 17 -4.72 7.25 -22.68
C LEU A 17 -5.57 6.34 -21.80
N VAL A 18 -5.03 5.84 -20.69
CA VAL A 18 -5.82 5.10 -19.69
C VAL A 18 -6.92 6.01 -19.12
N ALA A 19 -6.58 7.26 -18.78
CA ALA A 19 -7.54 8.26 -18.31
C ALA A 19 -8.66 8.52 -19.33
N ASP A 20 -8.33 8.61 -20.63
CA ASP A 20 -9.33 8.75 -21.70
C ASP A 20 -10.28 7.55 -21.79
N ILE A 21 -9.74 6.33 -21.69
CA ILE A 21 -10.53 5.11 -21.70
C ILE A 21 -11.51 5.08 -20.52
N VAL A 22 -11.05 5.36 -19.29
CA VAL A 22 -11.90 5.30 -18.10
C VAL A 22 -12.90 6.47 -18.02
N ALA A 23 -12.53 7.66 -18.50
CA ALA A 23 -13.47 8.79 -18.61
C ALA A 23 -14.62 8.44 -19.57
N PHE A 24 -14.30 7.83 -20.72
CA PHE A 24 -15.31 7.39 -21.67
C PHE A 24 -16.24 6.31 -21.08
N ILE A 25 -15.70 5.30 -20.39
CA ILE A 25 -16.53 4.26 -19.74
C ILE A 25 -17.43 4.87 -18.67
N SER A 26 -16.95 5.86 -17.93
CA SER A 26 -17.75 6.58 -16.94
C SER A 26 -18.92 7.36 -17.56
N MET A 27 -18.72 7.94 -18.75
CA MET A 27 -19.77 8.66 -19.48
C MET A 27 -20.76 7.75 -20.19
N CYS A 28 -20.26 6.61 -20.69
CA CYS A 28 -21.03 5.63 -21.44
C CYS A 28 -20.84 4.26 -20.79
N PRO A 29 -21.56 3.99 -19.68
CA PRO A 29 -21.56 2.66 -19.08
C PRO A 29 -21.91 1.58 -20.11
N ASN A 30 -21.33 0.40 -19.95
CA ASN A 30 -21.55 -0.76 -20.84
C ASN A 30 -21.04 -0.54 -22.28
N SER A 31 -20.05 0.34 -22.45
CA SER A 31 -19.38 0.55 -23.73
C SER A 31 -18.63 -0.69 -24.21
N THR A 32 -18.77 -1.00 -25.50
CA THR A 32 -18.00 -2.06 -26.16
C THR A 32 -16.57 -1.59 -26.46
N ILE A 33 -15.64 -2.54 -26.62
CA ILE A 33 -14.26 -2.24 -27.05
C ILE A 33 -14.24 -1.43 -28.35
N GLU A 34 -15.14 -1.72 -29.29
CA GLU A 34 -15.26 -1.01 -30.56
C GLU A 34 -15.59 0.48 -30.36
N LYS A 35 -16.54 0.81 -29.47
CA LYS A 35 -16.86 2.21 -29.15
C LYS A 35 -15.68 2.95 -28.54
N ILE A 36 -14.94 2.29 -27.65
CA ILE A 36 -13.74 2.86 -27.03
C ILE A 36 -12.62 3.06 -28.08
N CYS A 37 -12.45 2.13 -29.02
CA CYS A 37 -11.52 2.27 -30.13
C CYS A 37 -11.86 3.49 -30.99
N ASN A 38 -13.14 3.66 -31.35
CA ASN A 38 -13.60 4.80 -32.14
C ASN A 38 -13.40 6.13 -31.40
N PHE A 39 -13.62 6.15 -30.08
CA PHE A 39 -13.39 7.34 -29.26
C PHE A 39 -11.91 7.71 -29.14
N THR A 40 -11.05 6.73 -28.87
CA THR A 40 -9.61 6.96 -28.62
C THR A 40 -8.76 7.02 -29.89
N GLY A 41 -9.29 6.56 -31.02
CA GLY A 41 -8.53 6.34 -32.26
C GLY A 41 -7.45 5.26 -32.14
N LYS A 42 -7.58 4.32 -31.19
CA LYS A 42 -6.60 3.27 -30.92
C LYS A 42 -7.12 1.89 -31.28
N SER A 43 -6.19 0.97 -31.61
CA SER A 43 -6.54 -0.41 -31.89
C SER A 43 -7.13 -1.12 -30.67
N SER A 44 -7.90 -2.18 -30.90
CA SER A 44 -8.50 -2.97 -29.83
C SER A 44 -7.46 -3.57 -28.88
N SER A 45 -6.25 -3.87 -29.37
CA SER A 45 -5.17 -4.38 -28.53
C SER A 45 -4.63 -3.33 -27.57
N TYR A 46 -4.52 -2.06 -27.99
CA TYR A 46 -4.14 -0.95 -27.12
C TYR A 46 -5.22 -0.62 -26.09
N VAL A 47 -6.49 -0.62 -26.50
CA VAL A 47 -7.63 -0.41 -25.58
C VAL A 47 -7.68 -1.51 -24.51
N ARG A 48 -7.52 -2.78 -24.90
CA ARG A 48 -7.46 -3.90 -23.94
C ARG A 48 -6.28 -3.77 -22.97
N SER A 49 -5.10 -3.35 -23.45
CA SER A 49 -3.98 -3.03 -22.56
C SER A 49 -4.30 -1.90 -21.59
N GLY A 50 -4.95 -0.83 -22.05
CA GLY A 50 -5.37 0.28 -21.19
C GLY A 50 -6.36 -0.14 -20.11
N LEU A 51 -7.33 -1.00 -20.44
CA LEU A 51 -8.24 -1.62 -19.47
C LEU A 51 -7.52 -2.52 -18.48
N ALA A 52 -6.54 -3.32 -18.93
CA ALA A 52 -5.74 -4.14 -18.03
C ALA A 52 -4.95 -3.28 -17.03
N ILE A 53 -4.42 -2.14 -17.48
CA ILE A 53 -3.74 -1.18 -16.61
C ILE A 53 -4.70 -0.55 -15.61
N ALA A 54 -5.88 -0.11 -16.07
CA ALA A 54 -6.92 0.43 -15.20
C ALA A 54 -7.31 -0.58 -14.10
N LYS A 55 -7.38 -1.87 -14.45
CA LYS A 55 -7.62 -2.95 -13.49
C LYS A 55 -6.46 -3.13 -12.50
N ILE A 56 -5.20 -3.16 -12.97
CA ILE A 56 -4.01 -3.28 -12.11
C ILE A 56 -3.93 -2.15 -11.08
N LEU A 57 -4.26 -0.92 -11.50
CA LEU A 57 -4.25 0.28 -10.66
C LEU A 57 -5.51 0.41 -9.78
N GLY A 58 -6.42 -0.57 -9.80
CA GLY A 58 -7.65 -0.54 -9.01
C GLY A 58 -8.68 0.51 -9.47
N ILE A 59 -8.55 1.06 -10.68
CA ILE A 59 -9.44 2.09 -11.22
C ILE A 59 -10.77 1.49 -11.69
N THR A 60 -10.73 0.27 -12.22
CA THR A 60 -11.91 -0.43 -12.75
C THR A 60 -12.18 -1.72 -12.01
N ILE A 61 -13.46 -2.02 -11.82
CA ILE A 61 -13.97 -3.27 -11.24
C ILE A 61 -14.71 -4.01 -12.35
N GLN A 62 -14.59 -5.33 -12.36
CA GLN A 62 -15.38 -6.19 -13.24
C GLN A 62 -16.60 -6.69 -12.47
N GLN A 63 -17.79 -6.43 -12.97
CA GLN A 63 -19.04 -6.93 -12.38
C GLN A 63 -19.26 -8.42 -12.71
N GLU A 64 -20.19 -9.05 -11.99
CA GLU A 64 -20.53 -10.48 -12.14
C GLU A 64 -21.00 -10.84 -13.56
N ASP A 65 -21.64 -9.89 -14.25
CA ASP A 65 -22.08 -10.02 -15.64
C ASP A 65 -20.95 -9.78 -16.68
N GLY A 66 -19.73 -9.52 -16.21
CA GLY A 66 -18.55 -9.26 -17.03
C GLY A 66 -18.41 -7.81 -17.49
N LEU A 67 -19.31 -6.90 -17.11
CA LEU A 67 -19.22 -5.48 -17.44
C LEU A 67 -18.10 -4.80 -16.64
N ILE A 68 -17.47 -3.80 -17.26
CA ILE A 68 -16.40 -3.01 -16.65
C ILE A 68 -17.01 -1.73 -16.09
N GLU A 69 -16.89 -1.54 -14.78
CA GLU A 69 -17.30 -0.33 -14.08
C GLU A 69 -16.07 0.44 -13.61
N VAL A 70 -16.10 1.76 -13.72
CA VAL A 70 -15.09 2.65 -13.17
C VAL A 70 -15.46 2.98 -11.72
N THR A 71 -14.49 2.95 -10.81
CA THR A 71 -14.74 3.31 -9.41
C THR A 71 -15.37 4.71 -9.29
N LYS A 72 -16.30 4.86 -8.35
CA LYS A 72 -16.99 6.15 -8.09
C LYS A 72 -16.02 7.28 -7.80
N GLU A 73 -14.93 6.97 -7.10
CA GLU A 73 -13.85 7.92 -6.82
C GLU A 73 -13.17 8.41 -8.10
N CYS A 74 -12.73 7.51 -8.99
CA CYS A 74 -12.07 7.88 -10.23
C CYS A 74 -13.00 8.71 -11.12
N SER A 75 -14.25 8.25 -11.26
CA SER A 75 -15.28 8.95 -12.04
C SER A 75 -15.52 10.38 -11.53
N SER A 76 -15.60 10.55 -10.20
CA SER A 76 -15.77 11.87 -9.58
C SER A 76 -14.56 12.79 -9.78
N LEU A 77 -13.34 12.25 -9.77
CA LEU A 77 -12.11 13.05 -9.88
C LEU A 77 -11.78 13.44 -11.32
N LEU A 78 -11.99 12.54 -12.28
CA LEU A 78 -11.79 12.85 -13.71
C LEU A 78 -12.91 13.72 -14.28
N GLY A 79 -14.14 13.53 -13.80
CA GLY A 79 -15.32 14.10 -14.45
C GLY A 79 -15.54 13.55 -15.86
N ARG A 80 -16.31 14.28 -16.68
CA ARG A 80 -16.70 13.84 -18.03
C ARG A 80 -15.67 14.25 -19.10
N THR A 81 -15.08 15.43 -18.99
CA THR A 81 -14.16 15.98 -20.00
C THR A 81 -12.89 16.49 -19.32
N PRO A 82 -12.04 15.59 -18.78
CA PRO A 82 -10.84 16.00 -18.08
C PRO A 82 -9.85 16.67 -19.03
N ASN A 83 -9.27 17.78 -18.59
CA ASN A 83 -8.10 18.36 -19.26
C ASN A 83 -6.84 17.51 -18.94
N ILE A 84 -5.72 17.82 -19.61
CA ILE A 84 -4.48 17.03 -19.46
C ILE A 84 -3.96 17.01 -18.01
N GLU A 85 -4.04 18.14 -17.31
CA GLU A 85 -3.57 18.31 -15.94
C GLU A 85 -4.40 17.46 -14.95
N THR A 86 -5.73 17.43 -15.14
CA THR A 86 -6.64 16.57 -14.38
C THR A 86 -6.32 15.10 -14.63
N LYS A 87 -6.08 14.70 -15.89
CA LYS A 87 -5.69 13.31 -16.21
C LYS A 87 -4.40 12.93 -15.49
N ILE A 88 -3.37 13.76 -15.57
CA ILE A 88 -2.08 13.54 -14.91
C ILE A 88 -2.26 13.42 -13.40
N THR A 89 -2.98 14.36 -12.78
CA THR A 89 -3.22 14.41 -11.33
C THR A 89 -3.95 13.15 -10.84
N VAL A 90 -5.03 12.76 -11.51
CA VAL A 90 -5.80 11.58 -11.09
C VAL A 90 -5.01 10.29 -11.32
N MET A 91 -4.32 10.14 -12.45
CA MET A 91 -3.51 8.95 -12.70
C MET A 91 -2.32 8.84 -11.74
N ARG A 92 -1.70 9.98 -11.39
CA ARG A 92 -0.64 10.05 -10.38
C ARG A 92 -1.13 9.52 -9.04
N LYS A 93 -2.34 9.89 -8.61
CA LYS A 93 -2.94 9.38 -7.37
C LYS A 93 -3.01 7.84 -7.36
N TYR A 94 -3.61 7.24 -8.38
CA TYR A 94 -3.75 5.78 -8.45
C TYR A 94 -2.39 5.07 -8.55
N LEU A 95 -1.44 5.66 -9.27
CA LEU A 95 -0.08 5.11 -9.37
C LEU A 95 0.65 5.13 -8.04
N GLN A 96 0.54 6.21 -7.26
CA GLN A 96 1.14 6.30 -5.92
C GLN A 96 0.49 5.34 -4.92
N GLN A 97 -0.79 5.02 -5.11
CA GLN A 97 -1.49 4.04 -4.30
C GLN A 97 -1.09 2.59 -4.60
N TRP A 98 -0.39 2.35 -5.70
CA TRP A 98 0.00 1.01 -6.11
C TRP A 98 1.39 0.63 -5.57
N GLU A 99 1.42 -0.28 -4.59
CA GLU A 99 2.60 -0.67 -3.82
C GLU A 99 3.81 -1.13 -4.67
N PRO A 100 3.65 -1.88 -5.79
CA PRO A 100 4.75 -2.24 -6.68
C PRO A 100 5.53 -1.04 -7.20
N PHE A 101 4.85 0.07 -7.49
CA PHE A 101 5.50 1.28 -7.98
C PHE A 101 6.31 1.98 -6.89
N ILE A 102 5.81 1.98 -5.65
CA ILE A 102 6.53 2.52 -4.48
C ILE A 102 7.83 1.73 -4.24
N LEU A 103 7.78 0.39 -4.28
CA LEU A 103 8.98 -0.43 -4.13
C LEU A 103 9.97 -0.25 -5.29
N PHE A 104 9.49 -0.08 -6.52
CA PHE A 104 10.36 0.20 -7.67
C PHE A 104 11.18 1.48 -7.44
N ILE A 105 10.53 2.57 -7.06
CA ILE A 105 11.20 3.83 -6.73
C ILE A 105 12.19 3.63 -5.59
N LYS A 106 11.77 2.98 -4.51
CA LYS A 106 12.63 2.72 -3.34
C LYS A 106 13.91 1.98 -3.72
N PHE A 107 13.81 0.92 -4.53
CA PHE A 107 15.01 0.20 -4.99
C PHE A 107 15.96 1.10 -5.76
N CYS A 108 15.44 1.95 -6.65
CA CYS A 108 16.28 2.89 -7.41
C CYS A 108 16.98 3.88 -6.46
N LEU A 109 16.26 4.43 -5.48
CA LEU A 109 16.82 5.35 -4.48
C LEU A 109 17.87 4.69 -3.57
N ASN A 110 17.76 3.37 -3.36
CA ASN A 110 18.73 2.57 -2.62
C ASN A 110 19.92 2.11 -3.49
N GLY A 111 20.07 2.66 -4.70
CA GLY A 111 21.22 2.43 -5.57
C GLY A 111 21.12 1.20 -6.48
N ASN A 112 19.98 0.53 -6.55
CA ASN A 112 19.78 -0.52 -7.56
C ASN A 112 19.65 0.07 -8.96
N SER A 113 20.19 -0.65 -9.96
CA SER A 113 19.90 -0.32 -11.35
C SER A 113 18.41 -0.54 -11.67
N LEU A 114 17.91 0.10 -12.72
CA LEU A 114 16.51 -0.05 -13.16
C LEU A 114 16.14 -1.51 -13.47
N ASN A 115 17.07 -2.26 -14.06
CA ASN A 115 16.89 -3.68 -14.37
C ASN A 115 16.79 -4.52 -13.10
N GLU A 116 17.60 -4.20 -12.08
CA GLU A 116 17.52 -4.87 -10.78
C GLU A 116 16.22 -4.52 -10.05
N ALA A 117 15.87 -3.23 -9.99
CA ALA A 117 14.68 -2.74 -9.32
C ALA A 117 13.41 -3.38 -9.92
N SER A 118 13.28 -3.37 -11.24
CA SER A 118 12.16 -3.99 -11.95
C SER A 118 12.11 -5.51 -11.74
N ARG A 119 13.24 -6.22 -11.84
CA ARG A 119 13.32 -7.67 -11.55
C ARG A 119 12.90 -8.01 -10.12
N LYS A 120 13.35 -7.24 -9.14
CA LYS A 120 12.98 -7.44 -7.73
C LYS A 120 11.48 -7.24 -7.52
N VAL A 121 10.91 -6.15 -8.03
CA VAL A 121 9.45 -5.89 -7.96
C VAL A 121 8.67 -6.98 -8.69
N TYR A 122 9.16 -7.42 -9.85
CA TYR A 122 8.52 -8.47 -10.63
C TYR A 122 8.35 -9.76 -9.81
N VAL A 123 9.40 -10.17 -9.11
CA VAL A 123 9.41 -11.38 -8.28
C VAL A 123 8.58 -11.20 -7.00
N LEU A 124 8.73 -10.07 -6.30
CA LEU A 124 8.04 -9.83 -5.02
C LEU A 124 6.52 -9.85 -5.14
N TYR A 125 5.97 -9.40 -6.29
CA TYR A 125 4.54 -9.35 -6.53
C TYR A 125 4.04 -10.42 -7.50
N ASP A 126 4.85 -11.43 -7.81
CA ASP A 126 4.50 -12.54 -8.70
C ASP A 126 3.85 -12.07 -10.03
N PHE A 127 4.49 -11.10 -10.69
CA PHE A 127 4.00 -10.61 -11.97
C PHE A 127 4.07 -11.70 -13.05
N GLN A 128 3.11 -11.68 -13.98
CA GLN A 128 3.01 -12.68 -15.05
C GLN A 128 2.79 -12.05 -16.43
N GLY A 129 3.02 -12.84 -17.48
CA GLY A 129 2.70 -12.52 -18.87
C GLY A 129 3.86 -11.91 -19.66
N LYS A 130 4.32 -10.72 -19.27
CA LYS A 130 5.50 -10.05 -19.88
C LYS A 130 6.72 -10.14 -18.97
N ASP A 131 7.89 -9.83 -19.48
CA ASP A 131 9.15 -9.89 -18.73
C ASP A 131 9.38 -8.65 -17.83
N PRO A 132 10.38 -8.69 -16.93
CA PRO A 132 10.73 -7.55 -16.08
C PRO A 132 11.18 -6.30 -16.85
N ASP A 133 11.76 -6.45 -18.05
CA ASP A 133 12.17 -5.31 -18.88
C ASP A 133 10.97 -4.52 -19.40
N PHE A 134 9.88 -5.21 -19.73
CA PHE A 134 8.61 -4.59 -20.05
C PHE A 134 8.05 -3.83 -18.86
N LEU A 135 8.07 -4.42 -17.65
CA LEU A 135 7.64 -3.74 -16.43
C LEU A 135 8.46 -2.47 -16.19
N LYS A 136 9.79 -2.53 -16.30
CA LYS A 136 10.68 -1.36 -16.20
C LYS A 136 10.23 -0.22 -17.10
N ASN A 137 10.05 -0.50 -18.39
CA ASN A 137 9.68 0.52 -19.37
C ASN A 137 8.28 1.10 -19.10
N LEU A 138 7.38 0.28 -18.56
CA LEU A 138 6.04 0.71 -18.15
C LEU A 138 6.11 1.68 -16.95
N LEU A 139 6.81 1.31 -15.88
CA LEU A 139 6.95 2.14 -14.67
C LEU A 139 7.68 3.45 -14.94
N LEU A 140 8.72 3.44 -15.79
CA LEU A 140 9.44 4.64 -16.21
C LEU A 140 8.55 5.59 -17.01
N SER A 141 7.78 5.05 -17.97
CA SER A 141 6.82 5.85 -18.73
C SER A 141 5.75 6.46 -17.81
N TRP A 142 5.27 5.69 -16.84
CA TRP A 142 4.22 6.16 -15.93
C TRP A 142 4.71 7.21 -14.96
N GLY A 143 5.88 6.99 -14.33
CA GLY A 143 6.44 7.94 -13.37
C GLY A 143 6.89 9.26 -14.00
N THR A 144 7.40 9.23 -15.23
CA THR A 144 7.73 10.45 -15.98
C THR A 144 6.47 11.19 -16.44
N THR A 145 5.47 10.47 -16.98
CA THR A 145 4.18 11.08 -17.38
C THR A 145 3.44 11.72 -16.21
N THR A 146 3.62 11.19 -15.00
CA THR A 146 2.96 11.70 -13.77
C THR A 146 3.82 12.68 -12.98
N GLU A 147 5.00 13.06 -13.50
CA GLU A 147 5.92 14.03 -12.90
C GLU A 147 6.33 13.66 -11.46
N ILE A 148 6.37 12.36 -11.16
CA ILE A 148 6.87 11.86 -9.88
C ILE A 148 8.39 11.90 -9.86
N PHE A 149 9.02 11.60 -10.99
CA PHE A 149 10.45 11.70 -11.19
C PHE A 149 10.77 12.09 -12.63
N SER A 150 11.95 12.70 -12.81
CA SER A 150 12.61 12.77 -14.10
C SER A 150 13.57 11.59 -14.26
N PHE A 151 13.87 11.28 -15.51
CA PHE A 151 14.80 10.22 -15.86
C PHE A 151 15.77 10.72 -16.93
N ASP A 152 17.02 10.89 -16.53
CA ASP A 152 18.16 11.32 -17.34
C ASP A 152 19.37 10.42 -17.05
N ASP A 153 20.17 10.10 -18.08
CA ASP A 153 21.42 9.33 -17.93
C ASP A 153 21.31 8.06 -17.05
N ASN A 154 20.24 7.27 -17.24
CA ASN A 154 19.94 6.07 -16.44
C ASN A 154 19.76 6.30 -14.93
N THR A 155 19.58 7.55 -14.51
CA THR A 155 19.38 7.96 -13.13
C THR A 155 17.95 8.46 -12.92
N LEU A 156 17.31 7.95 -11.87
CA LEU A 156 15.99 8.40 -11.46
C LEU A 156 16.15 9.52 -10.43
N THR A 157 15.61 10.70 -10.74
CA THR A 157 15.63 11.85 -9.84
C THR A 157 14.20 12.22 -9.46
N LEU A 158 13.84 12.03 -8.19
CA LEU A 158 12.54 12.46 -7.66
C LEU A 158 12.32 13.95 -7.86
N SER A 159 11.06 14.36 -8.03
CA SER A 159 10.70 15.78 -8.05
C SER A 159 11.23 16.49 -6.80
N LYS A 160 11.58 17.78 -6.95
CA LYS A 160 12.15 18.57 -5.86
C LYS A 160 11.25 18.59 -4.63
N GLU A 161 9.93 18.68 -4.83
CA GLU A 161 8.92 18.70 -3.78
C GLU A 161 8.87 17.39 -2.99
N ILE A 162 8.87 16.23 -3.68
CA ILE A 162 8.92 14.92 -3.02
C ILE A 162 10.23 14.76 -2.23
N ASN A 163 11.35 15.14 -2.82
CA ASN A 163 12.67 15.05 -2.16
C ASN A 163 12.73 15.86 -0.85
N ILE A 164 12.15 17.06 -0.84
CA ILE A 164 12.07 17.90 0.36
C ILE A 164 11.15 17.24 1.41
N LYS A 165 9.99 16.73 1.00
CA LYS A 165 8.98 16.15 1.90
C LYS A 165 9.37 14.80 2.47
N THR A 166 10.12 13.99 1.72
CA THR A 166 10.69 12.72 2.23
C THR A 166 11.67 12.99 3.38
N LYS A 167 12.38 14.13 3.36
CA LYS A 167 13.27 14.54 4.46
C LYS A 167 12.52 15.20 5.62
N ASN A 168 11.38 15.83 5.36
CA ASN A 168 10.59 16.60 6.31
C ASN A 168 9.08 16.36 6.10
N ILE A 169 8.55 15.26 6.63
CA ILE A 169 7.11 14.97 6.59
C ILE A 169 6.39 15.93 7.57
N SER A 170 6.08 17.15 7.10
CA SER A 170 5.45 18.19 7.92
C SER A 170 4.09 18.65 7.38
N LYS A 171 3.07 18.40 8.21
CA LYS A 171 1.76 19.04 8.42
C LYS A 171 1.16 19.96 7.33
N ASP A 172 -0.05 19.55 6.95
CA ASP A 172 -1.26 20.32 6.58
C ASP A 172 -1.54 20.46 5.09
N ILE A 173 -2.66 19.85 4.68
CA ILE A 173 -3.13 19.59 3.31
C ILE A 173 -2.20 18.61 2.58
N LEU A 174 -2.59 17.34 2.59
CA LEU A 174 -1.83 16.27 1.97
C LEU A 174 -1.85 16.41 0.45
N SER A 175 -0.85 17.10 -0.09
CA SER A 175 -0.51 17.03 -1.51
C SER A 175 -0.13 15.59 -1.89
N LEU A 176 -0.23 15.25 -3.18
CA LEU A 176 0.27 13.97 -3.71
C LEU A 176 1.77 13.75 -3.40
N ASP A 177 2.52 14.82 -3.19
CA ASP A 177 3.95 14.74 -2.88
C ASP A 177 4.22 14.35 -1.42
N GLU A 178 3.29 14.66 -0.51
CA GLU A 178 3.34 14.17 0.87
C GLU A 178 2.90 12.71 0.94
N ASP A 179 1.90 12.32 0.14
CA ASP A 179 1.43 10.93 0.11
C ASP A 179 2.54 9.97 -0.30
N ILE A 180 3.25 10.26 -1.41
CA ILE A 180 4.36 9.43 -1.85
C ILE A 180 5.55 9.47 -0.87
N ALA A 181 5.84 10.60 -0.25
CA ALA A 181 6.89 10.70 0.78
C ALA A 181 6.57 9.81 2.00
N ILE A 182 5.33 9.81 2.48
CA ILE A 182 4.88 8.95 3.59
C ILE A 182 4.98 7.47 3.20
N ARG A 183 4.55 7.12 1.98
CA ARG A 183 4.65 5.74 1.46
C ARG A 183 6.09 5.24 1.41
N LEU A 184 7.00 6.07 0.91
CA LEU A 184 8.43 5.76 0.88
C LEU A 184 8.98 5.59 2.30
N GLU A 185 8.58 6.43 3.25
CA GLU A 185 9.01 6.31 4.65
C GLU A 185 8.52 5.01 5.31
N VAL A 186 7.23 4.67 5.13
CA VAL A 186 6.68 3.39 5.59
C VAL A 186 7.47 2.22 4.99
N ALA A 187 7.73 2.25 3.69
CA ALA A 187 8.50 1.21 3.01
C ALA A 187 9.97 1.15 3.49
N ASN A 188 10.59 2.29 3.80
CA ASN A 188 11.94 2.38 4.35
C ASN A 188 12.04 1.69 5.71
N ILE A 189 11.13 2.02 6.64
CA ILE A 189 11.13 1.46 7.99
C ILE A 189 10.91 -0.06 7.92
N LEU A 190 9.86 -0.50 7.21
CA LEU A 190 9.48 -1.91 7.12
C LEU A 190 10.50 -2.79 6.41
N GLY A 191 11.24 -2.23 5.44
CA GLY A 191 12.02 -3.04 4.49
C GLY A 191 11.13 -3.66 3.42
N GLU A 192 11.76 -4.13 2.33
CA GLU A 192 11.05 -4.48 1.10
C GLU A 192 10.15 -5.70 1.26
N GLU A 193 10.67 -6.76 1.89
CA GLU A 193 9.93 -8.00 2.09
C GLU A 193 8.74 -7.82 3.03
N SER A 194 8.94 -7.18 4.19
CA SER A 194 7.86 -6.89 5.13
C SER A 194 6.79 -5.98 4.50
N PHE A 195 7.21 -4.96 3.73
CA PHE A 195 6.28 -4.05 3.04
C PHE A 195 5.48 -4.79 1.96
N SER A 196 6.13 -5.59 1.10
CA SER A 196 5.46 -6.40 0.07
C SER A 196 4.55 -7.47 0.66
N TYR A 197 4.82 -7.91 1.89
CA TYR A 197 3.96 -8.83 2.60
C TYR A 197 2.69 -8.17 3.12
N LEU A 198 2.64 -6.86 3.34
CA LEU A 198 1.42 -6.18 3.78
C LEU A 198 0.35 -6.15 2.68
N SER A 199 -0.91 -6.30 3.09
CA SER A 199 -2.06 -6.04 2.23
C SER A 199 -2.25 -4.54 1.99
N HIS A 200 -2.97 -4.19 0.93
CA HIS A 200 -3.28 -2.81 0.61
C HIS A 200 -3.96 -2.07 1.76
N ASP A 201 -4.92 -2.71 2.43
CA ASP A 201 -5.66 -2.11 3.55
C ASP A 201 -4.75 -1.83 4.77
N GLU A 202 -3.84 -2.76 5.09
CA GLU A 202 -2.85 -2.57 6.15
C GLU A 202 -1.90 -1.40 5.83
N VAL A 203 -1.41 -1.31 4.59
CA VAL A 203 -0.57 -0.19 4.13
C VAL A 203 -1.34 1.13 4.18
N TYR A 204 -2.60 1.13 3.74
CA TYR A 204 -3.46 2.31 3.76
C TYR A 204 -3.67 2.83 5.18
N GLU A 205 -3.98 1.96 6.15
CA GLU A 205 -4.14 2.32 7.56
C GLU A 205 -2.84 2.90 8.17
N LEU A 206 -1.67 2.38 7.80
CA LEU A 206 -0.38 2.95 8.24
C LEU A 206 -0.15 4.36 7.67
N ILE A 207 -0.44 4.57 6.39
CA ILE A 207 -0.35 5.89 5.76
C ILE A 207 -1.32 6.86 6.40
N ASP A 208 -2.55 6.42 6.65
CA ASP A 208 -3.58 7.22 7.29
C ASP A 208 -3.23 7.58 8.74
N ALA A 209 -2.52 6.71 9.45
CA ALA A 209 -1.93 7.02 10.75
C ALA A 209 -0.91 8.17 10.67
N PHE A 210 0.00 8.14 9.69
CA PHE A 210 0.97 9.24 9.45
C PHE A 210 0.27 10.56 9.13
N LYS A 211 -0.80 10.51 8.36
CA LYS A 211 -1.63 11.67 8.00
C LYS A 211 -2.32 12.28 9.21
N LYS A 212 -2.82 11.44 10.11
CA LYS A 212 -3.59 11.85 11.29
C LYS A 212 -2.74 12.28 12.48
N GLN A 213 -1.52 11.77 12.66
CA GLN A 213 -0.72 11.89 13.92
C GLN A 213 -0.64 13.30 14.51
N ASN A 214 -0.72 14.30 13.63
CA ASN A 214 -0.54 15.71 13.92
C ASN A 214 -1.83 16.45 14.34
N LYS A 215 -2.98 16.06 13.78
CA LYS A 215 -4.29 16.72 14.00
C LYS A 215 -5.22 15.87 14.85
N ASP A 216 -5.09 14.55 14.72
CA ASP A 216 -5.88 13.56 15.42
C ASP A 216 -4.97 12.43 15.92
N PRO A 217 -4.23 12.65 17.03
CA PRO A 217 -3.37 11.63 17.62
C PRO A 217 -4.10 10.34 17.99
N ARG A 218 -5.38 10.44 18.37
CA ARG A 218 -6.21 9.27 18.71
C ARG A 218 -6.49 8.44 17.47
N GLY A 219 -7.03 9.06 16.42
CA GLY A 219 -7.29 8.38 15.15
C GLY A 219 -6.02 7.79 14.55
N ALA A 220 -4.87 8.44 14.70
CA ALA A 220 -3.58 7.87 14.25
C ALA A 220 -3.22 6.56 14.96
N ILE A 221 -3.39 6.50 16.29
CA ILE A 221 -3.16 5.27 17.08
C ILE A 221 -4.16 4.18 16.69
N GLU A 222 -5.42 4.55 16.46
CA GLU A 222 -6.44 3.60 16.00
C GLU A 222 -6.10 2.99 14.64
N CYS A 223 -5.68 3.80 13.66
CA CYS A 223 -5.32 3.35 12.33
C CYS A 223 -4.10 2.41 12.37
N ALA A 224 -3.00 2.85 13.00
CA ALA A 224 -1.80 2.02 13.14
C ALA A 224 -2.07 0.73 13.94
N GLY A 225 -2.93 0.80 14.97
CA GLY A 225 -3.35 -0.38 15.73
C GLY A 225 -4.19 -1.37 14.93
N ARG A 226 -5.09 -0.90 14.05
CA ARG A 226 -5.83 -1.78 13.13
C ARG A 226 -4.88 -2.48 12.16
N ALA A 227 -3.99 -1.73 11.50
CA ALA A 227 -2.98 -2.32 10.62
C ALA A 227 -2.13 -3.40 11.31
N PHE A 228 -1.71 -3.16 12.55
CA PHE A 228 -0.94 -4.14 13.32
C PHE A 228 -1.76 -5.38 13.67
N GLU A 229 -3.02 -5.20 14.09
CA GLU A 229 -3.90 -6.32 14.39
C GLU A 229 -4.14 -7.20 13.16
N ASP A 230 -4.43 -6.59 12.01
CA ASP A 230 -4.68 -7.31 10.76
C ASP A 230 -3.43 -8.05 10.29
N PHE A 231 -2.26 -7.43 10.39
CA PHE A 231 -0.98 -8.10 10.15
C PHE A 231 -0.79 -9.32 11.05
N LEU A 232 -1.03 -9.19 12.36
CA LEU A 232 -0.90 -10.29 13.31
C LEU A 232 -1.88 -11.42 13.02
N ARG A 233 -3.12 -11.10 12.63
CA ARG A 233 -4.12 -12.10 12.23
C ARG A 233 -3.69 -12.83 10.98
N ARG A 234 -3.20 -12.12 9.98
CA ARG A 234 -2.75 -12.71 8.72
C ARG A 234 -1.52 -13.59 8.92
N ILE A 235 -0.52 -13.12 9.66
CA ILE A 235 0.65 -13.94 9.96
C ILE A 235 0.32 -15.14 10.86
N SER A 236 -0.73 -15.06 11.70
CA SER A 236 -1.21 -16.22 12.46
C SER A 236 -1.77 -17.32 11.55
N ILE A 237 -2.50 -16.95 10.49
CA ILE A 237 -2.99 -17.90 9.48
C ILE A 237 -1.81 -18.57 8.76
N ASP A 238 -0.80 -17.79 8.38
CA ASP A 238 0.40 -18.29 7.69
C ASP A 238 1.17 -19.34 8.49
N VAL A 239 1.18 -19.23 9.83
CA VAL A 239 1.84 -20.19 10.72
C VAL A 239 0.89 -21.26 11.28
N GLY A 240 -0.34 -21.35 10.75
CA GLY A 240 -1.32 -22.38 11.10
C GLY A 240 -2.03 -22.18 12.45
N ILE A 241 -2.09 -20.95 12.96
CA ILE A 241 -2.73 -20.60 14.23
C ILE A 241 -4.08 -19.90 13.99
N ASP A 242 -5.15 -20.45 14.57
CA ASP A 242 -6.47 -19.82 14.53
C ASP A 242 -6.60 -18.69 15.58
N ALA A 243 -6.61 -17.45 15.08
CA ALA A 243 -6.87 -16.23 15.84
C ALA A 243 -8.28 -15.64 15.64
N SER A 244 -9.20 -16.35 14.96
CA SER A 244 -10.55 -15.84 14.64
C SER A 244 -11.34 -15.41 15.88
N LYS A 245 -11.18 -16.12 17.00
CA LYS A 245 -11.84 -15.83 18.29
C LYS A 245 -11.09 -14.84 19.17
N ALA A 246 -9.91 -14.36 18.75
CA ALA A 246 -9.16 -13.38 19.52
C ALA A 246 -9.81 -11.99 19.40
N ILE A 247 -9.90 -11.28 20.52
CA ILE A 247 -10.45 -9.92 20.61
C ILE A 247 -9.27 -8.96 20.79
N GLY A 248 -8.85 -8.32 19.70
CA GLY A 248 -7.79 -7.32 19.69
C GLY A 248 -6.36 -7.87 19.71
N ILE A 249 -5.40 -6.95 19.54
CA ILE A 249 -3.96 -7.21 19.43
C ILE A 249 -3.44 -8.14 20.53
N GLY A 250 -3.76 -7.84 21.80
CA GLY A 250 -3.23 -8.58 22.95
C GLY A 250 -3.59 -10.07 22.94
N GLN A 251 -4.79 -10.42 22.50
CA GLN A 251 -5.20 -11.82 22.41
C GLN A 251 -4.59 -12.52 21.19
N VAL A 252 -4.45 -11.82 20.06
CA VAL A 252 -3.82 -12.38 18.86
C VAL A 252 -2.34 -12.69 19.12
N ILE A 253 -1.58 -11.75 19.70
CA ILE A 253 -0.15 -11.96 19.99
C ILE A 253 0.06 -13.03 21.08
N ASN A 254 -0.84 -13.13 22.06
CA ASN A 254 -0.80 -14.19 23.06
C ASN A 254 -0.96 -15.57 22.40
N ARG A 255 -1.87 -15.73 21.44
CA ARG A 255 -2.04 -17.00 20.71
C ARG A 255 -0.80 -17.39 19.92
N LEU A 256 -0.14 -16.42 19.29
CA LEU A 256 1.13 -16.66 18.59
C LEU A 256 2.25 -17.10 19.55
N TYR A 257 2.30 -16.51 20.76
CA TYR A 257 3.32 -16.81 21.75
C TYR A 257 3.06 -18.10 22.50
N ASN A 258 1.88 -18.30 23.08
CA ASN A 258 1.52 -19.47 23.90
C ASN A 258 0.94 -20.63 23.07
N ASN A 259 1.25 -20.67 21.76
CA ASN A 259 0.81 -21.76 20.90
C ASN A 259 1.37 -23.09 21.39
N LYS A 260 0.58 -24.17 21.23
CA LYS A 260 1.00 -25.53 21.55
C LYS A 260 0.88 -26.41 20.32
N ASN A 261 1.87 -27.26 20.10
CA ASN A 261 1.82 -28.26 19.03
C ASN A 261 0.84 -29.41 19.38
N GLY A 262 0.65 -30.35 18.46
CA GLY A 262 -0.23 -31.51 18.66
C GLY A 262 0.12 -32.44 19.83
N LYS A 263 1.29 -32.24 20.47
CA LYS A 263 1.72 -32.97 21.68
C LYS A 263 1.49 -32.15 22.96
N GLY A 264 0.88 -30.97 22.87
CA GLY A 264 0.65 -30.07 24.01
C GLY A 264 1.89 -29.31 24.49
N LEU A 265 3.02 -29.40 23.78
CA LEU A 265 4.25 -28.67 24.08
C LEU A 265 4.19 -27.27 23.47
N LEU A 266 4.80 -26.30 24.16
CA LEU A 266 4.92 -24.93 23.65
C LEU A 266 5.67 -24.92 22.31
N ASP A 267 5.08 -24.24 21.34
CA ASP A 267 5.58 -24.05 19.98
C ASP A 267 5.34 -22.59 19.59
N ASN A 268 6.05 -21.71 20.29
CA ASN A 268 5.92 -20.26 20.18
C ASN A 268 6.32 -19.81 18.77
N LYS A 269 5.41 -19.15 18.05
CA LYS A 269 5.68 -18.61 16.71
C LYS A 269 6.27 -17.20 16.76
N VAL A 270 6.23 -16.56 17.92
CA VAL A 270 6.89 -15.27 18.15
C VAL A 270 7.78 -15.34 19.38
N HIS A 271 8.83 -14.54 19.39
CA HIS A 271 9.69 -14.37 20.54
C HIS A 271 8.97 -13.69 21.71
N TYR A 272 9.40 -13.94 22.95
CA TYR A 272 8.77 -13.36 24.14
C TYR A 272 8.81 -11.82 24.15
N LYS A 273 9.84 -11.22 23.55
CA LYS A 273 9.92 -9.75 23.40
C LYS A 273 8.85 -9.23 22.45
N HIS A 274 8.55 -9.94 21.35
CA HIS A 274 7.45 -9.57 20.46
C HIS A 274 6.11 -9.66 21.18
N TYR A 275 5.92 -10.68 22.01
CA TYR A 275 4.74 -10.78 22.88
C TYR A 275 4.62 -9.56 23.79
N SER A 276 5.66 -9.23 24.57
CA SER A 276 5.60 -8.09 25.50
C SER A 276 5.36 -6.75 24.79
N ILE A 277 6.02 -6.52 23.66
CA ILE A 277 5.85 -5.29 22.87
C ILE A 277 4.45 -5.25 22.24
N GLY A 278 3.98 -6.36 21.67
CA GLY A 278 2.64 -6.47 21.10
C GLY A 278 1.54 -6.23 22.14
N SER A 279 1.71 -6.75 23.36
CA SER A 279 0.81 -6.44 24.48
C SER A 279 0.80 -4.95 24.81
N ALA A 280 1.97 -4.30 24.90
CA ALA A 280 2.06 -2.86 25.16
C ALA A 280 1.41 -2.01 24.04
N ILE A 281 1.60 -2.40 22.77
CA ILE A 281 0.90 -1.79 21.63
C ILE A 281 -0.61 -1.94 21.81
N GLY A 282 -1.08 -3.14 22.18
CA GLY A 282 -2.49 -3.38 22.49
C GLY A 282 -3.05 -2.46 23.58
N ASP A 283 -2.30 -2.24 24.66
CA ASP A 283 -2.72 -1.38 25.77
C ASP A 283 -2.83 0.08 25.34
N VAL A 284 -1.85 0.60 24.59
CA VAL A 284 -1.91 1.98 24.07
C VAL A 284 -3.06 2.15 23.07
N ARG A 285 -3.31 1.15 22.20
CA ARG A 285 -4.48 1.16 21.32
C ARG A 285 -5.79 1.21 22.11
N ASN A 286 -5.89 0.48 23.22
CA ASN A 286 -7.08 0.48 24.06
C ASN A 286 -7.33 1.87 24.67
N MET A 287 -6.28 2.61 25.05
CA MET A 287 -6.39 4.02 25.46
C MET A 287 -7.02 4.91 24.36
N ALA A 288 -6.81 4.57 23.09
CA ALA A 288 -7.40 5.25 21.94
C ALA A 288 -8.86 4.83 21.68
N GLY A 289 -9.12 3.53 21.54
CA GLY A 289 -10.41 3.03 21.06
C GLY A 289 -11.48 2.75 22.11
N HIS A 290 -11.10 2.41 23.35
CA HIS A 290 -12.07 1.79 24.28
C HIS A 290 -12.01 2.30 25.72
N SER A 291 -10.91 2.87 26.18
CA SER A 291 -10.69 3.02 27.62
C SER A 291 -10.91 4.44 28.12
N LYS A 292 -11.93 4.59 28.98
CA LYS A 292 -11.87 5.55 30.08
C LYS A 292 -10.98 4.96 31.17
N GLU A 293 -10.19 5.78 31.84
CA GLU A 293 -9.45 5.34 33.03
C GLU A 293 -10.47 4.88 34.08
N SER A 294 -10.32 3.64 34.53
CA SER A 294 -11.28 2.94 35.39
C SER A 294 -11.65 3.70 36.66
N LYS A 295 -10.69 4.44 37.23
CA LYS A 295 -10.86 5.17 38.48
C LYS A 295 -11.54 6.53 38.31
N THR A 296 -11.22 7.26 37.25
CA THR A 296 -11.69 8.64 37.04
C THR A 296 -12.82 8.72 36.02
N MET A 297 -13.02 7.67 35.24
CA MET A 297 -13.93 7.62 34.09
C MET A 297 -13.61 8.67 33.01
N GLU A 298 -12.40 9.23 33.03
CA GLU A 298 -11.92 10.19 32.05
C GLU A 298 -11.25 9.48 30.87
N ARG A 299 -11.28 10.10 29.69
CA ARG A 299 -10.56 9.57 28.53
C ARG A 299 -9.09 9.95 28.61
N TRP A 300 -8.22 9.04 28.20
CA TRP A 300 -6.79 9.32 28.04
C TRP A 300 -6.56 10.47 27.07
N LYS A 301 -5.79 11.47 27.46
CA LYS A 301 -5.33 12.53 26.55
C LYS A 301 -4.11 12.03 25.80
N LEU A 302 -4.27 11.81 24.48
CA LEU A 302 -3.20 11.32 23.61
C LEU A 302 -2.52 12.50 22.91
N THR A 303 -1.20 12.58 23.06
CA THR A 303 -0.40 13.66 22.48
C THR A 303 0.11 13.27 21.10
N LYS A 304 0.50 14.27 20.29
CA LYS A 304 1.19 14.04 19.02
C LYS A 304 2.44 13.17 19.18
N ASN A 305 3.23 13.41 20.23
CA ASN A 305 4.47 12.64 20.43
C ASN A 305 4.17 11.17 20.76
N ALA A 306 3.09 10.92 21.52
CA ALA A 306 2.65 9.56 21.80
C ALA A 306 2.17 8.83 20.54
N SER A 307 1.37 9.49 19.68
CA SER A 307 0.92 8.87 18.42
C SER A 307 2.07 8.60 17.45
N GLN A 308 3.04 9.52 17.35
CA GLN A 308 4.23 9.32 16.55
C GLN A 308 5.07 8.13 17.07
N ALA A 309 5.39 8.10 18.37
CA ALA A 309 6.15 7.00 18.96
C ALA A 309 5.44 5.65 18.79
N TYR A 310 4.11 5.63 18.94
CA TYR A 310 3.29 4.45 18.73
C TYR A 310 3.36 3.94 17.28
N LEU A 311 3.25 4.83 16.30
CA LEU A 311 3.33 4.48 14.88
C LEU A 311 4.69 3.85 14.51
N PHE A 312 5.80 4.46 14.95
CA PHE A 312 7.13 3.87 14.71
C PHE A 312 7.31 2.54 15.43
N LEU A 313 6.79 2.39 16.66
CA LEU A 313 6.83 1.13 17.39
C LEU A 313 6.05 0.02 16.66
N VAL A 314 4.88 0.34 16.09
CA VAL A 314 4.10 -0.59 15.26
C VAL A 314 4.89 -1.01 14.03
N LEU A 315 5.46 -0.08 13.27
CA LEU A 315 6.23 -0.40 12.06
C LEU A 315 7.44 -1.28 12.35
N SER A 316 8.23 -0.94 13.38
CA SER A 316 9.35 -1.78 13.83
C SER A 316 8.88 -3.16 14.27
N SER A 317 7.76 -3.26 14.98
CA SER A 317 7.21 -4.53 15.44
C SER A 317 6.72 -5.41 14.28
N ILE A 318 6.11 -4.83 13.24
CA ILE A 318 5.73 -5.57 12.02
C ILE A 318 6.97 -6.17 11.37
N LYS A 319 8.00 -5.35 11.12
CA LYS A 319 9.26 -5.80 10.51
C LYS A 319 9.95 -6.88 11.33
N SER A 320 10.04 -6.67 12.64
CA SER A 320 10.68 -7.56 13.59
C SER A 320 10.00 -8.94 13.63
N ILE A 321 8.67 -8.94 13.76
CA ILE A 321 7.88 -10.18 13.77
C ILE A 321 7.96 -10.91 12.43
N TYR A 322 7.86 -10.18 11.32
CA TYR A 322 8.00 -10.76 9.98
C TYR A 322 9.38 -11.43 9.80
N SER A 323 10.45 -10.72 10.14
CA SER A 323 11.84 -11.21 9.98
C SER A 323 12.08 -12.44 10.85
N TYR A 324 11.56 -12.45 12.08
CA TYR A 324 11.64 -13.62 12.96
C TYR A 324 10.89 -14.82 12.38
N ILE A 325 9.64 -14.65 11.94
CA ILE A 325 8.81 -15.77 11.48
C ILE A 325 9.26 -16.31 10.12
N LYS A 326 9.64 -15.42 9.20
CA LYS A 326 9.90 -15.80 7.80
C LYS A 326 11.39 -16.03 7.51
N LYS A 327 12.29 -15.53 8.36
CA LYS A 327 13.75 -15.61 8.13
C LYS A 327 14.55 -16.15 9.32
N ASP A 328 13.92 -16.43 10.46
CA ASP A 328 14.60 -16.76 11.71
C ASP A 328 15.62 -15.68 12.17
N GLU A 329 15.35 -14.41 11.85
CA GLU A 329 16.22 -13.28 12.19
C GLU A 329 15.71 -12.49 13.41
N TYR A 330 16.61 -12.25 14.37
CA TYR A 330 16.36 -11.41 15.54
C TYR A 330 16.68 -9.93 15.22
N LEU A 331 15.77 -9.28 14.52
CA LEU A 331 15.86 -7.86 14.13
C LEU A 331 14.81 -7.03 14.88
N PHE A 332 15.15 -5.83 15.35
CA PHE A 332 14.19 -4.83 15.85
C PHE A 332 14.56 -3.44 15.34
#